data_AF-A0A7C5FGW5-F1
#
_entry.id   AF-A0A7C5FGW5-F1
#
_cell.length_a   1.000
_cell.length_b   1.000
_cell.length_c   1.000
_cell.angle_alpha   90.00
_cell.angle_beta   90.00
_cell.angle_gamma   90.00
#
_symmetry.space_group_name_H-M   'P 1'
#
loop_
_entity.id
_entity.type
_entity.pdbx_description
1 polymer ?
#
loop_
_entity_poly.entity_id
_entity_poly.type
_entity_poly.pdbx_seq_one_letter_code
_entity_poly.pdbx_strand_id
1 'polypeptide(L)' 'MKIEYVEKKIKDIEADLELIVVVNKDFKHPFCKKYKETLEEIGFGAAQNETALLPESKKLFVGAKSMDSLDIRPAV' A
#
# COMPACT_ATOMS: atom_id res chain seq x y z
N MET A 1 -10.10 -17.70 0.38
CA MET A 1 -9.30 -16.77 1.22
C MET A 1 -9.98 -16.66 2.57
N LYS A 2 -9.22 -16.79 3.67
CA LYS A 2 -9.74 -16.54 5.02
C LYS A 2 -9.43 -15.10 5.39
N ILE A 3 -10.43 -14.34 5.85
CA ILE A 3 -10.27 -12.95 6.31
C ILE A 3 -10.53 -12.94 7.81
N GLU A 4 -9.62 -12.36 8.57
CA GLU A 4 -9.73 -12.20 10.01
C GLU A 4 -9.61 -10.72 10.37
N TYR A 5 -10.47 -10.27 11.26
CA TYR A 5 -10.37 -8.93 11.84
C TYR A 5 -9.65 -9.05 13.18
N VAL A 6 -8.64 -8.21 13.39
CA VAL A 6 -7.80 -8.25 14.59
C VAL A 6 -7.78 -6.85 15.20
N GLU A 7 -8.15 -6.73 16.47
CA GLU A 7 -8.09 -5.47 17.23
C GLU A 7 -6.69 -5.22 17.78
N LYS A 8 -5.72 -5.02 16.87
CA LYS A 8 -4.32 -4.69 17.21
C LYS A 8 -3.88 -3.47 16.41
N LYS A 9 -2.87 -2.75 16.89
CA LYS A 9 -2.22 -1.73 16.07
C LYS A 9 -1.44 -2.43 14.96
N ILE A 10 -1.34 -1.81 13.79
CA ILE A 10 -0.63 -2.40 12.62
C ILE A 10 0.80 -2.83 12.97
N LYS A 11 1.50 -2.05 13.79
CA LYS A 11 2.86 -2.38 14.27
C LYS A 11 2.96 -3.63 15.16
N ASP A 12 1.84 -4.10 15.71
CA ASP A 12 1.75 -5.26 16.61
C ASP A 12 1.21 -6.50 15.85
N ILE A 13 1.01 -6.40 14.53
CA ILE A 13 0.58 -7.49 13.66
C ILE A 13 1.83 -8.14 13.03
N GLU A 14 1.98 -9.45 13.21
CA GLU A 14 2.97 -10.25 12.48
C GLU A 14 2.32 -10.82 11.22
N ALA A 15 2.88 -10.48 10.06
CA ALA A 15 2.42 -10.94 8.76
C ALA A 15 3.60 -11.10 7.79
N ASP A 16 3.41 -11.92 6.76
CA ASP A 16 4.41 -12.10 5.69
C ASP A 16 4.56 -10.86 4.81
N LEU A 17 3.51 -10.05 4.70
CA LEU A 17 3.45 -8.86 3.86
C LEU A 17 2.45 -7.83 4.43
N GLU A 18 2.80 -6.55 4.34
CA GLU A 18 1.92 -5.41 4.62
C GLU A 18 1.47 -4.78 3.30
N LEU A 19 0.17 -4.76 3.05
CA LEU A 19 -0.43 -4.11 1.87
C LEU A 19 -0.76 -2.64 2.18
N ILE A 20 -0.27 -1.72 1.35
CA ILE A 20 -0.49 -0.28 1.50
C ILE A 20 -1.12 0.26 0.22
N VAL A 21 -2.37 0.71 0.30
CA VAL A 21 -3.05 1.34 -0.83
C VAL A 21 -2.73 2.84 -0.86
N VAL A 22 -2.11 3.31 -1.94
CA VAL A 22 -1.78 4.72 -2.17
C VAL A 22 -2.88 5.34 -3.01
N VAL A 23 -3.75 6.09 -2.36
CA VAL A 23 -4.94 6.67 -2.98
C VAL A 23 -4.65 8.06 -3.52
N ASN A 24 -5.11 8.34 -4.74
CA ASN A 24 -5.01 9.66 -5.38
C ASN A 24 -3.56 10.20 -5.40
N LYS A 25 -2.59 9.30 -5.55
CA LYS A 25 -1.15 9.64 -5.53
C LYS A 25 -0.72 10.42 -4.27
N ASP A 26 -1.40 10.20 -3.14
CA ASP A 26 -1.07 10.87 -1.89
C ASP A 26 -0.02 10.09 -1.09
N PHE A 27 1.23 10.55 -1.17
CA PHE A 27 2.36 9.99 -0.43
C PHE A 27 2.58 10.64 0.96
N LYS A 28 1.66 11.49 1.44
CA LYS A 28 1.82 12.20 2.72
C LYS A 28 1.60 11.31 3.93
N HIS A 29 0.85 10.22 3.79
CA HIS A 29 0.56 9.29 4.89
C HIS A 29 1.88 8.69 5.45
N PRO A 30 2.05 8.52 6.77
CA PRO A 30 3.30 8.01 7.36
C PRO A 30 3.77 6.65 6.80
N PHE A 31 2.84 5.81 6.33
CA PHE A 31 3.17 4.52 5.73
C PHE A 31 3.81 4.64 4.35
N CYS A 32 3.57 5.74 3.62
CA CYS A 32 4.16 6.02 2.32
C CYS A 32 5.35 6.98 2.45
N LYS A 33 5.22 8.00 3.30
CA LYS A 33 6.18 9.11 3.41
C LYS A 33 7.63 8.63 3.64
N LYS A 34 7.82 7.60 4.47
CA LYS A 34 9.15 7.06 4.78
C LYS A 34 9.78 6.25 3.64
N TYR A 35 9.01 5.88 2.61
CA TYR A 35 9.49 5.15 1.44
C TYR A 35 9.41 5.97 0.16
N LYS A 36 9.07 7.26 0.26
CA LYS A 36 8.80 8.10 -0.91
C LYS A 36 9.98 8.12 -1.87
N GLU A 37 11.20 8.33 -1.37
CA GLU A 37 12.42 8.37 -2.19
C GLU A 37 12.63 7.05 -2.93
N THR A 38 12.56 5.91 -2.23
CA THR A 38 12.68 4.57 -2.84
C THR A 38 11.60 4.31 -3.88
N LEU A 39 10.35 4.71 -3.62
CA LEU A 39 9.24 4.55 -4.55
C LEU A 39 9.44 5.40 -5.81
N GLU A 40 9.96 6.61 -5.68
CA GLU A 40 10.31 7.48 -6.81
C GLU A 40 11.47 6.90 -7.63
N GLU A 41 12.51 6.37 -6.97
CA GLU A 41 13.67 5.73 -7.63
C GLU A 41 13.29 4.52 -8.50
N ILE A 42 12.32 3.71 -8.05
CA ILE A 42 11.81 2.56 -8.81
C ILE A 42 10.69 2.94 -9.79
N GLY A 43 10.36 4.23 -9.89
CA GLY A 43 9.38 4.75 -10.84
C GLY A 43 7.92 4.54 -10.45
N PHE A 44 7.61 4.23 -9.19
CA PHE A 44 6.25 4.01 -8.72
C PHE A 44 5.45 5.33 -8.63
N GLY A 45 4.41 5.46 -9.45
CA GLY A 45 3.59 6.67 -9.58
C GLY A 45 2.21 6.62 -8.92
N ALA A 46 1.88 5.52 -8.25
CA ALA A 46 0.56 5.23 -7.68
C ALA A 46 -0.62 5.39 -8.68
N ALA A 47 -0.41 4.99 -9.94
CA ALA A 47 -1.49 4.83 -10.90
C ALA A 47 -2.40 3.65 -10.53
N GLN A 48 -3.61 3.60 -11.11
CA GLN A 48 -4.56 2.53 -10.84
C GLN A 48 -3.95 1.15 -11.13
N ASN A 49 -3.99 0.25 -10.14
CA ASN A 49 -3.44 -1.11 -10.19
C ASN A 49 -1.91 -1.17 -10.38
N GLU A 50 -1.20 -0.05 -10.27
CA GLU A 50 0.25 -0.03 -10.25
C GLU A 50 0.73 -0.62 -8.92
N THR A 51 1.75 -1.47 -8.95
CA THR A 51 2.26 -2.15 -7.75
C THR A 51 3.76 -1.95 -7.58
N ALA A 52 4.21 -1.76 -6.34
CA ALA A 52 5.62 -1.78 -5.98
C ALA A 52 5.83 -2.64 -4.73
N LEU A 53 6.66 -3.68 -4.87
CA LEU A 53 7.08 -4.52 -3.75
C LEU A 53 8.44 -4.03 -3.25
N LEU A 54 8.54 -3.77 -1.94
CA LEU A 54 9.78 -3.50 -1.24
C LEU A 54 10.14 -4.71 -0.35
N PRO A 55 10.92 -5.69 -0.85
CA PRO A 55 11.10 -6.99 -0.20
C PRO A 55 11.70 -6.90 1.21
N GLU A 56 12.70 -6.03 1.38
CA GLU A 56 13.39 -5.85 2.67
C GLU A 56 12.46 -5.37 3.78
N SER A 57 11.44 -4.59 3.41
CA SER A 57 10.46 -4.04 4.35
C SER A 57 9.13 -4.81 4.39
N LYS A 58 9.03 -5.90 3.60
CA LYS A 58 7.83 -6.72 3.40
C LYS A 58 6.57 -5.89 3.11
N LYS A 59 6.70 -4.88 2.24
CA LYS A 59 5.59 -3.97 1.89
C LYS A 59 5.25 -4.04 0.43
N LEU A 60 3.97 -4.13 0.15
CA LEU A 60 3.41 -4.03 -1.19
C LEU A 60 2.56 -2.77 -1.28
N PHE A 61 3.02 -1.82 -2.08
CA PHE A 61 2.28 -0.60 -2.40
C PHE A 61 1.41 -0.86 -3.62
N VAL A 62 0.15 -0.45 -3.57
CA VAL A 62 -0.77 -0.52 -4.70
C VAL A 62 -1.42 0.83 -4.93
N GLY A 63 -1.39 1.34 -6.16
CA GLY A 63 -2.01 2.60 -6.52
C GLY A 63 -3.51 2.46 -6.76
N ALA A 64 -4.29 3.40 -6.22
CA ALA A 64 -5.72 3.52 -6.47
C ALA A 64 -6.06 4.97 -6.82
N LYS A 65 -6.92 5.16 -7.82
CA LYS A 65 -7.31 6.49 -8.28
C LYS A 65 -8.11 7.26 -7.23
N SER A 66 -9.01 6.59 -6.52
CA SER A 66 -9.88 7.19 -5.49
C SER A 66 -10.25 6.19 -4.39
N MET A 67 -11.02 6.66 -3.40
CA MET A 67 -11.64 5.81 -2.36
C MET A 67 -12.93 5.13 -2.83
N ASP A 68 -13.39 5.39 -4.06
CA ASP A 68 -14.61 4.79 -4.58
C ASP A 68 -14.46 3.28 -4.70
N SER A 69 -15.54 2.56 -4.42
CA SER A 69 -15.51 1.09 -4.43
C SER A 69 -15.05 0.49 -5.78
N LEU A 70 -15.27 1.21 -6.89
CA LEU A 70 -14.86 0.79 -8.23
C LEU A 70 -13.34 0.87 -8.42
N ASP A 71 -12.67 1.79 -7.73
CA ASP A 71 -11.22 1.99 -7.82
C ASP A 71 -10.47 1.18 -6.74
N ILE A 72 -11.06 1.00 -5.56
CA ILE A 72 -10.46 0.23 -4.46
C ILE A 72 -10.51 -1.27 -4.72
N ARG A 73 -11.67 -1.84 -5.10
CA ARG A 73 -11.82 -3.30 -5.30
C ARG A 73 -10.73 -3.94 -6.18
N PRO A 74 -10.34 -3.37 -7.34
CA PRO A 74 -9.29 -3.97 -8.17
C PRO A 74 -7.87 -3.80 -7.60
N ALA A 75 -7.67 -2.95 -6.58
CA ALA A 75 -6.37 -2.71 -5.95
C ALA A 75 -6.08 -3.64 -4.74
N VAL A 76 -7.05 -4.48 -4.33
CA VAL A 76 -6.98 -5.36 -3.14
C VAL A 76 -7.36 -6.80 -3.47
#